data_AF-A0A0S9KDW6-F1
#
_entry.id   AF-A0A0S9KDW6-F1
#
_cell.length_a   1.000
_cell.length_b   1.000
_cell.length_c   1.000
_cell.angle_alpha   90.00
_cell.angle_beta   90.00
_cell.angle_gamma   90.00
#
_symmetry.space_group_name_H-M   'P 1'
#
loop_
_entity.id
_entity.type
_entity.pdbx_description
1 polymer ?
#
loop_
_entity_poly.entity_id
_entity_poly.type
_entity_poly.pdbx_seq_one_letter_code
_entity_poly.pdbx_strand_id
1 'polypeptide(L)'
;MATFEEFRQVKAAAELAEDARTLADSTQHVPHPAEVTDLLGQLSAAQWSLTTVLEQLAGWHLRAEAGVHHDGNSSELELPADLTAAAQLVDAAEASKRTAELVDLAAETTGKVHWFDDVRDDGRPATTS
;
A
#
# COMPACT_ATOMS: atom_id res chain seq x y z
N MET A 1 14.50 -18.58 19.74
CA MET A 1 13.36 -19.02 18.90
C MET A 1 12.87 -17.83 18.07
N ALA A 2 13.75 -17.22 17.26
CA ALA A 2 13.45 -16.02 16.45
C ALA A 2 13.41 -16.33 14.95
N THR A 3 14.10 -17.39 14.53
CA THR A 3 14.33 -17.72 13.11
C THR A 3 13.05 -18.10 12.35
N PHE A 4 12.12 -18.85 12.94
CA PHE A 4 10.92 -19.30 12.22
C PHE A 4 9.93 -18.16 11.94
N GLU A 5 9.84 -17.18 12.83
CA GLU A 5 8.93 -16.03 12.69
C GLU A 5 9.50 -15.01 11.68
N GLU A 6 10.82 -14.77 11.69
CA GLU A 6 11.52 -13.92 10.70
C GLU A 6 11.37 -14.45 9.27
N PHE A 7 11.54 -15.76 9.05
CA PHE A 7 11.29 -16.36 7.74
C PHE A 7 9.82 -16.26 7.31
N ARG A 8 8.87 -16.25 8.26
CA ARG A 8 7.45 -16.10 7.97
C ARG A 8 7.12 -14.70 7.47
N GLN A 9 7.67 -13.66 8.10
CA GLN A 9 7.42 -12.27 7.72
C GLN A 9 7.98 -11.94 6.34
N VAL A 10 9.21 -12.37 6.05
CA VAL A 10 9.82 -12.18 4.72
C VAL A 10 9.05 -12.94 3.65
N LYS A 11 8.59 -14.16 3.94
CA LYS A 11 7.76 -14.92 3.02
C LYS A 11 6.42 -14.21 2.74
N ALA A 12 5.73 -13.73 3.77
CA ALA A 12 4.47 -13.00 3.60
C ALA A 12 4.65 -11.71 2.78
N ALA A 13 5.76 -10.99 2.97
CA ALA A 13 6.08 -9.82 2.16
C ALA A 13 6.34 -10.18 0.68
N ALA A 14 6.97 -11.33 0.41
CA ALA A 14 7.18 -11.82 -0.95
C ALA A 14 5.85 -12.21 -1.63
N GLU A 15 4.95 -12.89 -0.92
CA GLU A 15 3.60 -13.22 -1.40
C GLU A 15 2.80 -11.95 -1.71
N LEU A 16 2.80 -10.96 -0.80
CA LEU A 16 2.15 -9.67 -1.05
C LEU A 16 2.69 -8.97 -2.31
N ALA A 17 4.01 -9.03 -2.53
CA ALA A 17 4.63 -8.42 -3.71
C ALA A 17 4.26 -9.16 -5.02
N GLU A 18 4.00 -10.47 -4.96
CA GLU A 18 3.51 -11.25 -6.09
C GLU A 18 2.05 -10.90 -6.39
N ASP A 19 1.18 -10.92 -5.37
CA ASP A 19 -0.24 -10.57 -5.50
C ASP A 19 -0.43 -9.15 -6.04
N ALA A 20 0.37 -8.19 -5.56
CA ALA A 20 0.34 -6.82 -6.07
C ALA A 20 0.72 -6.71 -7.55
N ARG A 21 1.67 -7.53 -8.04
CA ARG A 21 2.01 -7.59 -9.47
C ARG A 21 0.87 -8.20 -10.28
N THR A 22 0.31 -9.31 -9.80
CA THR A 22 -0.85 -9.94 -10.44
C THR A 22 -2.02 -8.97 -10.55
N LEU A 23 -2.28 -8.19 -9.51
CA LEU A 23 -3.33 -7.17 -9.51
C LEU A 23 -3.02 -6.02 -10.50
N ALA A 24 -1.76 -5.57 -10.55
CA ALA A 24 -1.34 -4.56 -11.52
C ALA A 24 -1.52 -5.04 -12.97
N ASP A 25 -1.24 -6.32 -13.25
CA ASP A 25 -1.46 -6.93 -14.56
C ASP A 25 -2.96 -7.09 -14.88
N SER A 26 -3.77 -7.51 -13.91
CA SER A 26 -5.22 -7.71 -14.13
C SER A 26 -5.97 -6.41 -14.35
N THR A 27 -5.57 -5.33 -13.66
CA THR A 27 -6.19 -4.00 -13.79
C THR A 27 -5.90 -3.30 -15.11
N GLN A 28 -5.04 -3.85 -15.98
CA GLN A 28 -4.92 -3.39 -17.38
C GLN A 28 -6.24 -3.56 -18.15
N HIS A 29 -7.12 -4.47 -17.72
CA HIS A 29 -8.40 -4.76 -18.33
C HIS A 29 -9.53 -4.68 -17.31
N VAL A 30 -9.65 -3.55 -16.58
CA VAL A 30 -10.68 -3.35 -15.54
C VAL A 30 -12.06 -3.77 -16.09
N PRO A 31 -12.62 -4.92 -15.65
CA PRO A 31 -13.93 -5.35 -16.09
C PRO A 31 -14.95 -4.63 -15.20
N HIS A 32 -15.93 -4.01 -15.86
CA HIS A 32 -17.16 -3.55 -15.26
C HIS A 32 -17.06 -2.47 -14.14
N PRO A 33 -17.73 -1.32 -14.30
CA PRO A 33 -17.64 -0.22 -13.33
C PRO A 33 -18.05 -0.56 -11.89
N ALA A 34 -18.87 -1.59 -11.67
CA ALA A 34 -19.25 -2.04 -10.33
C ALA A 34 -18.08 -2.65 -9.54
N GLU A 35 -17.11 -3.27 -10.22
CA GLU A 35 -15.95 -3.92 -9.55
C GLU A 35 -14.92 -2.88 -9.08
N VAL A 36 -14.95 -1.65 -9.63
CA VAL A 36 -13.98 -0.58 -9.34
C VAL A 36 -14.09 -0.11 -7.91
N THR A 37 -15.30 0.06 -7.37
CA THR A 37 -15.49 0.52 -5.99
C THR A 37 -14.99 -0.52 -4.99
N ASP A 38 -15.28 -1.80 -5.21
CA ASP A 38 -14.80 -2.89 -4.38
C ASP A 38 -13.27 -3.01 -4.43
N LEU A 39 -12.69 -2.91 -5.64
CA LEU A 39 -11.24 -2.90 -5.84
C LEU A 39 -10.57 -1.76 -5.07
N LEU A 40 -11.10 -0.54 -5.16
CA LEU A 40 -10.56 0.61 -4.42
C LEU A 40 -10.65 0.41 -2.90
N GLY A 41 -11.73 -0.19 -2.39
CA GLY A 41 -11.87 -0.54 -0.97
C GLY A 41 -10.80 -1.53 -0.50
N GLN A 42 -10.53 -2.58 -1.29
CA GLN A 42 -9.47 -3.55 -0.97
C GLN A 42 -8.07 -2.93 -1.02
N LEU A 43 -7.81 -2.07 -2.00
CA LEU A 43 -6.54 -1.34 -2.11
C LEU A 43 -6.31 -0.43 -0.91
N SER A 44 -7.33 0.29 -0.45
CA SER A 44 -7.23 1.10 0.76
C SER A 44 -6.92 0.26 2.00
N ALA A 45 -7.63 -0.86 2.20
CA ALA A 45 -7.39 -1.76 3.33
C ALA A 45 -5.97 -2.35 3.33
N ALA A 46 -5.46 -2.71 2.15
CA ALA A 46 -4.08 -3.15 1.98
C ALA A 46 -3.08 -2.04 2.33
N GLN A 47 -3.34 -0.81 1.87
CA GLN A 47 -2.49 0.34 2.16
C GLN A 47 -2.44 0.68 3.65
N TRP A 48 -3.58 0.62 4.36
CA TRP A 48 -3.62 0.79 5.83
C TRP A 48 -2.80 -0.28 6.55
N SER A 49 -2.87 -1.52 6.09
CA SER A 49 -2.07 -2.61 6.64
C SER A 49 -0.57 -2.38 6.42
N LEU A 50 -0.19 -1.89 5.24
CA LEU A 50 1.20 -1.50 4.92
C LEU A 50 1.68 -0.34 5.80
N THR A 51 0.84 0.66 6.08
CA THR A 51 1.15 1.74 7.03
C THR A 51 1.56 1.16 8.38
N THR A 52 0.76 0.24 8.92
CA THR A 52 1.06 -0.41 10.20
C THR A 52 2.36 -1.20 10.17
N VAL A 53 2.69 -1.87 9.06
CA VAL A 53 3.99 -2.57 8.91
C VAL A 53 5.16 -1.57 8.95
N LEU A 54 5.05 -0.45 8.25
CA LEU A 54 6.09 0.59 8.22
C LEU A 54 6.31 1.21 9.61
N GLU A 55 5.23 1.50 10.35
CA GLU A 55 5.29 1.99 11.73
C GLU A 55 5.97 0.98 12.67
N GLN A 56 5.66 -0.31 12.52
CA GLN A 56 6.27 -1.36 13.32
C GLN A 56 7.77 -1.49 13.06
N LEU A 57 8.19 -1.41 11.79
CA LEU A 57 9.60 -1.44 11.40
C LEU A 57 10.35 -0.19 11.89
N ALA A 58 9.73 0.99 11.78
CA ALA A 58 10.30 2.22 12.34
C ALA A 58 10.50 2.10 13.85
N GLY A 59 9.48 1.61 14.56
CA GLY A 59 9.54 1.37 16.00
C GLY A 59 10.58 0.31 16.39
N TRP A 60 10.83 -0.69 15.53
CA TRP A 60 11.89 -1.67 15.74
C TRP A 60 13.28 -1.01 15.69
N HIS A 61 13.54 -0.15 14.69
CA HIS A 61 14.80 0.60 14.60
C HIS A 61 14.98 1.54 15.82
N LEU A 62 13.95 2.25 16.24
CA LEU A 62 14.03 3.17 17.39
C LEU A 62 14.28 2.46 18.73
N ARG A 63 14.00 1.16 18.81
CA ARG A 63 14.30 0.32 20.00
C ARG A 63 15.64 -0.40 19.89
N ALA A 64 16.29 -0.38 18.73
CA ALA A 64 17.61 -0.96 18.57
C ALA A 64 18.64 -0.13 19.37
N GLU A 65 19.63 -0.81 19.95
CA GLU A 65 20.63 -0.20 20.82
C GLU A 65 22.02 -0.47 20.27
N ALA A 66 22.82 0.58 20.11
CA ALA A 66 24.23 0.48 19.70
C ALA A 66 25.04 -0.31 20.75
N GLY A 67 25.90 -1.21 20.27
CA GLY A 67 26.67 -2.14 21.12
C GLY A 67 25.89 -3.36 21.61
N VAL A 68 24.57 -3.42 21.37
CA VAL A 68 23.72 -4.57 21.71
C VAL A 68 23.16 -5.22 20.44
N HIS A 69 22.52 -4.43 19.59
CA HIS A 69 21.82 -4.87 18.39
C HIS A 69 22.61 -4.58 17.09
N HIS A 70 23.48 -3.58 17.11
CA HIS A 70 24.39 -3.24 16.00
C HIS A 70 25.71 -2.70 16.57
N ASP A 71 26.75 -2.63 15.73
CA ASP A 71 28.11 -2.25 16.14
C ASP A 71 28.28 -0.77 16.52
N GLY A 72 27.25 0.05 16.31
CA GLY A 72 27.25 1.49 16.60
C GLY A 72 28.17 2.31 15.69
N ASN A 73 28.66 1.73 14.59
CA ASN A 73 29.72 2.33 13.80
C ASN A 73 29.13 3.35 12.81
N SER A 74 28.82 4.55 13.30
CA SER A 74 28.45 5.70 12.48
C SER A 74 29.61 6.69 12.36
N SER A 75 29.76 7.32 11.19
CA SER A 75 30.65 8.48 11.03
C SER A 75 30.25 9.59 12.00
N GLU A 76 31.21 10.25 12.66
CA GLU A 76 30.94 11.36 13.62
C GLU A 76 30.20 12.55 12.98
N LEU A 77 30.24 12.66 11.65
CA LEU A 77 29.62 13.76 10.90
C LEU A 77 28.22 13.43 10.37
N GLU A 78 27.73 12.21 10.57
CA GLU A 78 26.46 11.74 10.03
C GLU A 78 25.52 11.30 11.15
N LEU A 79 24.21 11.40 10.89
CA LEU A 79 23.24 10.75 11.75
C LEU A 79 23.48 9.23 11.73
N PRO A 80 23.34 8.54 12.86
CA PRO A 80 23.38 7.08 12.89
C PRO A 80 22.44 6.46 11.86
N ALA A 81 22.92 5.43 11.15
CA ALA A 81 22.19 4.83 10.02
C ALA A 81 20.85 4.19 10.45
N ASP A 82 20.79 3.66 11.68
CA ASP A 82 19.59 3.14 12.33
C ASP A 82 18.54 4.23 12.57
N LEU A 83 18.95 5.40 13.09
CA LEU A 83 18.05 6.54 13.27
C LEU A 83 17.59 7.12 11.92
N THR A 84 18.48 7.15 10.93
CA THR A 84 18.15 7.57 9.57
C THR A 84 17.12 6.64 8.94
N ALA A 85 17.30 5.32 9.07
CA ALA A 85 16.33 4.32 8.59
C ALA A 85 14.98 4.45 9.31
N ALA A 86 14.99 4.65 10.64
CA ALA A 86 13.77 4.89 11.40
C ALA A 86 13.00 6.12 10.89
N ALA A 87 13.69 7.25 10.67
CA ALA A 87 13.08 8.47 10.16
C ALA A 87 12.44 8.25 8.77
N GLN A 88 13.16 7.60 7.86
CA GLN A 88 12.64 7.28 6.52
C GLN A 88 11.41 6.36 6.57
N LEU A 89 11.35 5.42 7.51
CA LEU A 89 10.19 4.56 7.69
C LEU A 89 8.99 5.30 8.29
N VAL A 90 9.22 6.27 9.18
CA VAL A 90 8.16 7.18 9.66
C VAL A 90 7.60 8.00 8.51
N ASP A 91 8.47 8.60 7.70
CA ASP A 91 8.05 9.38 6.52
C ASP A 91 7.26 8.50 5.53
N ALA A 92 7.72 7.26 5.31
CA ALA A 92 7.03 6.29 4.46
C ALA A 92 5.65 5.90 5.01
N ALA A 93 5.52 5.72 6.33
CA ALA A 93 4.24 5.41 6.97
C ALA A 93 3.25 6.59 6.82
N GLU A 94 3.71 7.83 6.97
CA GLU A 94 2.87 9.02 6.76
C GLU A 94 2.40 9.13 5.30
N ALA A 95 3.31 8.93 4.35
CA ALA A 95 2.97 8.92 2.92
C ALA A 95 1.99 7.78 2.57
N SER A 96 2.18 6.60 3.18
CA SER A 96 1.30 5.44 3.04
C SER A 96 -0.11 5.73 3.55
N LYS A 97 -0.23 6.33 4.74
CA LYS A 97 -1.50 6.77 5.32
C LYS A 97 -2.23 7.75 4.40
N ARG A 98 -1.52 8.76 3.90
CA ARG A 98 -2.10 9.73 2.97
C ARG A 98 -2.61 9.07 1.69
N THR A 99 -1.89 8.07 1.18
CA THR A 99 -2.33 7.28 0.02
C THR A 99 -3.64 6.55 0.32
N ALA A 100 -3.74 5.88 1.48
CA ALA A 100 -4.96 5.16 1.87
C ALA A 100 -6.17 6.10 1.96
N GLU A 101 -6.02 7.25 2.61
CA GLU A 101 -7.06 8.28 2.73
C GLU A 101 -7.55 8.79 1.35
N LEU A 102 -6.62 8.96 0.40
CA LEU A 102 -6.97 9.37 -0.97
C LEU A 102 -7.70 8.26 -1.74
N VAL A 103 -7.32 7.00 -1.54
CA VAL A 103 -8.01 5.84 -2.15
C VAL A 103 -9.42 5.69 -1.58
N ASP A 104 -9.59 5.85 -0.26
CA ASP A 104 -10.92 5.88 0.38
C ASP A 104 -11.81 6.96 -0.25
N LEU A 105 -11.29 8.18 -0.37
CA LEU A 105 -12.02 9.29 -1.01
C LEU A 105 -12.37 9.00 -2.48
N ALA A 106 -11.46 8.35 -3.21
CA ALA A 106 -11.70 7.94 -4.59
C ALA A 106 -12.79 6.87 -4.68
N ALA A 107 -12.82 5.90 -3.76
CA ALA A 107 -13.86 4.88 -3.68
C ALA A 107 -15.24 5.51 -3.42
N GLU A 108 -15.32 6.43 -2.45
CA GLU A 108 -16.54 7.18 -2.14
C GLU A 108 -17.04 8.01 -3.33
N THR A 109 -16.12 8.63 -4.07
CA THR A 109 -16.47 9.46 -5.23
C THR A 109 -16.90 8.60 -6.41
N THR A 110 -16.21 7.48 -6.64
CA THR A 110 -16.55 6.52 -7.70
C THR A 110 -17.90 5.88 -7.46
N GLY A 111 -18.23 5.54 -6.20
CA GLY A 111 -19.54 5.01 -5.82
C GLY A 111 -20.72 5.97 -6.06
N LYS A 112 -20.45 7.27 -6.28
CA LYS A 112 -21.47 8.26 -6.67
C LYS A 112 -21.65 8.37 -8.18
N VAL A 113 -20.78 7.75 -8.97
CA VAL A 113 -20.87 7.77 -10.43
C VAL A 113 -21.91 6.73 -10.87
N HIS A 114 -22.93 7.18 -11.59
CA HIS A 114 -23.92 6.31 -12.22
C HIS A 114 -23.36 5.77 -13.53
N TRP A 115 -22.60 4.69 -13.43
CA TRP A 115 -22.09 3.99 -14.60
C TRP A 115 -23.19 3.23 -15.34
N PHE A 116 -23.08 3.12 -16.66
CA PHE A 116 -23.90 2.19 -17.45
C PHE A 116 -23.27 0.79 -17.36
N ASP A 117 -24.11 -0.25 -17.37
CA ASP A 117 -23.66 -1.64 -17.30
C ASP A 117 -22.79 -2.04 -18.52
N ASP A 118 -23.01 -1.39 -19.66
CA ASP A 118 -22.22 -1.49 -20.90
C ASP A 118 -21.85 -0.11 -21.45
N VAL A 119 -20.70 0.00 -22.13
CA VAL A 119 -20.32 1.18 -22.91
C VAL A 119 -21.37 1.36 -24.01
N ARG A 120 -22.07 2.51 -24.01
CA ARG A 120 -22.97 2.85 -25.11
C ARG A 120 -22.17 2.99 -26.40
N ASP A 121 -22.39 2.07 -27.33
CA ASP A 121 -22.03 2.28 -28.74
C ASP A 121 -23.20 2.99 -29.43
N ASP A 122 -23.41 4.28 -29.15
CA ASP A 122 -24.49 5.05 -29.75
C ASP A 122 -23.99 5.98 -30.86
N GLY A 123 -23.45 5.35 -31.91
CA GLY A 123 -23.39 5.92 -33.25
C GLY A 123 -24.77 6.15 -33.91
N ARG A 124 -25.84 6.49 -33.18
CA ARG A 124 -27.19 6.75 -33.73
C ARG A 124 -27.96 7.85 -32.98
N PRO A 125 -28.64 8.77 -33.70
CA PRO A 125 -29.53 9.76 -33.09
C PRO A 125 -30.81 9.12 -32.56
N ALA A 126 -31.37 9.73 -31.51
CA ALA A 126 -32.61 9.33 -30.86
C ALA A 126 -33.74 9.13 -31.87
N THR A 127 -34.36 7.95 -31.87
CA THR A 127 -35.61 7.70 -32.62
C THR A 127 -36.67 7.07 -31.73
N THR A 128 -37.88 7.55 -32.00
CA THR A 128 -39.15 7.54 -31.28
C THR A 128 -39.82 6.17 -31.18
N SER A 129 -40.51 5.90 -30.07
CA SER A 129 -41.87 5.31 -30.02
C SER A 129 -42.52 5.61 -28.67
#